data_AF-A0AAV5KID2-F1
#
_entry.id   AF-A0AAV5KID2-F1
#
_cell.length_a   1.000
_cell.length_b   1.000
_cell.length_c   1.000
_cell.angle_alpha   90.00
_cell.angle_beta   90.00
_cell.angle_gamma   90.00
#
_symmetry.space_group_name_H-M   'P 1'
#
loop_
_entity.id
_entity.type
_entity.pdbx_description
1 polymer ?
#
loop_
_entity_poly.entity_id
_entity_poly.type
_entity_poly.pdbx_seq_one_letter_code
_entity_poly.pdbx_strand_id
1 'polypeptide(L)'
;MAVPTKCLKSLPQFRGGREIDVQAEDARGQLWSFVCSIRRATRYKKPVLSKGWRRFVIAKGLQVGDMVAFYKRGAGASSGARFKIKVTREVKVFGAVFGYSKL
;
A
#
# COMPACT_ATOMS: atom_id res chain seq x y z
N MET A 1 3.18 4.31 7.47
CA MET A 1 2.35 3.13 7.78
C MET A 1 3.23 1.89 7.88
N ALA A 2 3.08 1.09 8.93
CA ALA A 2 3.83 -0.15 9.10
C ALA A 2 3.28 -1.22 8.15
N VAL A 3 4.17 -1.89 7.41
CA VAL A 3 3.78 -2.96 6.50
C VAL A 3 4.08 -4.31 7.18
N PRO A 4 3.19 -5.31 7.09
CA PRO A 4 3.47 -6.63 7.65
C PRO A 4 4.75 -7.23 7.06
N THR A 5 5.64 -7.76 7.90
CA THR A 5 6.94 -8.32 7.47
C THR A 5 6.78 -9.45 6.43
N LYS A 6 5.69 -10.22 6.49
CA LYS A 6 5.37 -11.26 5.49
C LYS A 6 5.21 -10.72 4.06
N CYS A 7 4.91 -9.43 3.90
CA CYS A 7 4.77 -8.78 2.60
C CYS A 7 6.12 -8.40 1.97
N LEU A 8 7.24 -8.47 2.72
CA LEU A 8 8.58 -8.15 2.20
C LEU A 8 8.93 -8.92 0.93
N LYS A 9 8.60 -10.21 0.88
CA LYS A 9 8.87 -11.07 -0.29
C LYS A 9 8.13 -10.64 -1.56
N SER A 10 7.08 -9.85 -1.40
CA SER A 10 6.27 -9.32 -2.50
C SER A 10 6.74 -7.94 -2.97
N LEU A 11 7.61 -7.27 -2.20
CA LEU A 11 8.15 -5.96 -2.53
C LEU A 11 9.29 -6.06 -3.55
N PRO A 12 9.59 -4.96 -4.27
CA PRO A 12 10.84 -4.83 -5.00
C PRO A 12 12.06 -5.14 -4.13
N GLN A 13 13.09 -5.73 -4.74
CA GLN A 13 14.34 -6.00 -4.03
C GLN A 13 15.05 -4.69 -3.66
N PHE A 14 15.57 -4.62 -2.45
CA PHE A 14 16.26 -3.45 -1.91
C PHE A 14 17.67 -3.22 -2.48
N ARG A 15 18.17 -4.09 -3.39
CA ARG A 15 19.47 -3.99 -4.10
C ARG A 15 20.64 -3.46 -3.25
N GLY A 16 20.80 -3.97 -2.02
CA GLY A 16 21.84 -3.53 -1.08
C GLY A 16 21.55 -2.22 -0.32
N GLY A 17 20.58 -1.44 -0.78
CA GLY A 17 20.01 -0.30 -0.07
C GLY A 17 18.98 -0.70 1.00
N ARG A 18 18.31 0.31 1.56
CA ARG A 18 17.30 0.16 2.64
C ARG A 18 15.97 0.80 2.32
N GLU A 19 15.89 1.46 1.18
CA GLU A 19 14.69 2.09 0.68
C GLU A 19 14.45 1.64 -0.75
N ILE A 20 13.19 1.54 -1.12
CA ILE A 20 12.74 1.26 -2.48
C ILE A 20 11.54 2.14 -2.80
N ASP A 21 11.43 2.50 -4.07
CA ASP A 21 10.21 3.08 -4.59
C ASP A 21 9.18 1.99 -4.89
N VAL A 22 7.96 2.23 -4.45
CA VAL A 22 6.79 1.39 -4.68
C VAL A 22 5.78 2.25 -5.44
N GLN A 23 5.58 1.93 -6.71
CA GLN A 23 4.54 2.55 -7.53
C GLN A 23 3.32 1.65 -7.59
N ALA A 24 2.15 2.25 -7.35
CA ALA A 24 0.87 1.58 -7.46
C ALA A 24 -0.14 2.43 -8.24
N GLU A 25 -0.95 1.78 -9.05
CA GLU A 25 -2.03 2.40 -9.81
C GLU A 25 -3.38 2.12 -9.13
N ASP A 26 -4.20 3.14 -8.96
CA ASP A 26 -5.55 2.95 -8.41
C ASP A 26 -6.58 2.60 -9.49
N ALA A 27 -7.84 2.40 -9.08
CA ALA A 27 -8.94 2.03 -9.98
C ALA A 27 -9.27 3.10 -11.04
N ARG A 28 -8.81 4.35 -10.84
CA ARG A 28 -9.00 5.47 -11.78
C ARG A 28 -7.80 5.65 -12.71
N GLY A 29 -6.81 4.75 -12.65
CA GLY A 29 -5.57 4.85 -13.42
C GLY A 29 -4.56 5.84 -12.82
N GLN A 30 -4.83 6.44 -11.66
CA GLN A 30 -3.90 7.38 -11.04
C GLN A 30 -2.71 6.62 -10.44
N LEU A 31 -1.51 7.07 -10.78
CA LEU A 31 -0.25 6.55 -10.24
C LEU A 31 0.09 7.20 -8.90
N TRP A 32 0.46 6.36 -7.94
CA TRP A 32 0.89 6.72 -6.59
C TRP A 32 2.28 6.15 -6.32
N SER A 33 3.23 7.02 -6.01
CA SER A 33 4.59 6.65 -5.61
C SER A 33 4.75 6.73 -4.10
N PHE A 34 5.31 5.67 -3.52
CA PHE A 34 5.63 5.58 -2.10
C PHE A 34 7.09 5.17 -1.91
N VAL A 35 7.70 5.63 -0.82
CA VAL A 35 8.98 5.05 -0.36
C VAL A 35 8.70 4.01 0.71
N CYS A 36 9.17 2.79 0.48
CA CYS A 36 9.20 1.74 1.48
C CYS A 36 10.61 1.58 2.03
N SER A 37 10.78 1.68 3.35
CA SER A 37 12.07 1.50 4.01
C SER A 37 12.06 0.37 5.03
N ILE A 38 13.22 -0.25 5.26
CA ILE A 38 13.42 -1.26 6.32
C ILE A 38 14.18 -0.61 7.49
N ARG A 39 13.67 -0.75 8.72
CA ARG A 39 14.30 -0.19 9.93
C ARG A 39 15.66 -0.83 10.26
N ARG A 40 16.61 -0.02 10.77
CA ARG A 40 18.01 -0.40 11.09
C ARG A 40 18.19 -1.25 12.34
N ALA A 41 17.38 -1.06 13.37
CA ALA A 41 17.79 -1.33 14.76
C ALA A 41 17.36 -2.71 15.33
N THR A 42 16.73 -3.59 14.56
CA THR A 42 16.18 -4.84 15.12
C THR A 42 16.46 -6.05 14.25
N ARG A 43 16.57 -7.24 14.87
CA ARG A 43 16.57 -8.56 14.20
C ARG A 43 15.48 -8.66 13.11
N TYR A 44 14.37 -7.97 13.32
CA TYR A 44 13.24 -7.94 12.39
C TYR A 44 13.35 -6.77 11.41
N LYS A 45 13.48 -7.07 10.13
CA LYS A 45 13.49 -6.10 9.02
C LYS A 45 12.09 -5.53 8.78
N LYS A 46 11.53 -4.74 9.71
CA LYS A 46 10.15 -4.21 9.61
C LYS A 46 10.05 -3.17 8.47
N PRO A 47 9.25 -3.42 7.42
CA PRO A 47 9.03 -2.46 6.35
C PRO A 47 8.05 -1.35 6.76
N VAL A 48 8.27 -0.15 6.24
CA VAL A 48 7.44 1.03 6.50
C VAL A 48 7.23 1.80 5.21
N LEU A 49 5.96 2.06 4.85
CA LEU A 49 5.62 3.08 3.85
C LEU A 49 5.72 4.46 4.49
N SER A 50 6.59 5.31 3.94
CA SER A 50 6.95 6.62 4.48
C SER A 50 6.51 7.74 3.52
N LYS A 51 7.39 8.23 2.65
CA LYS A 51 7.08 9.28 1.68
C LYS A 51 5.94 8.85 0.76
N GLY A 52 5.08 9.80 0.38
CA GLY A 52 3.88 9.56 -0.44
C GLY A 52 2.66 9.05 0.34
N TRP A 53 2.85 8.35 1.47
CA TRP A 53 1.73 7.76 2.22
C TRP A 53 0.75 8.81 2.76
N ARG A 54 1.26 9.87 3.41
CA ARG A 54 0.39 10.93 3.96
C ARG A 54 -0.43 11.63 2.87
N ARG A 55 0.17 11.88 1.71
CA ARG A 55 -0.52 12.50 0.57
C ARG A 55 -1.64 11.60 0.05
N PHE A 56 -1.40 10.30 -0.04
CA PHE A 56 -2.43 9.32 -0.41
C PHE A 56 -3.58 9.25 0.60
N VAL A 57 -3.27 9.22 1.91
CA VAL A 57 -4.27 9.25 2.99
C VAL A 57 -5.21 10.44 2.85
N ILE A 58 -4.64 11.64 2.68
CA ILE A 58 -5.43 12.87 2.54
C ILE A 58 -6.27 12.83 1.26
N ALA A 59 -5.66 12.48 0.12
CA ALA A 59 -6.35 12.50 -1.17
C ALA A 59 -7.46 11.45 -1.31
N LYS A 60 -7.34 10.31 -0.62
CA LYS A 60 -8.38 9.26 -0.58
C LYS A 60 -9.32 9.38 0.61
N GLY A 61 -9.16 10.39 1.47
CA GLY A 61 -9.98 10.59 2.66
C GLY A 61 -9.96 9.38 3.59
N LEU A 62 -8.79 8.74 3.75
CA LEU A 62 -8.66 7.53 4.56
C LEU A 62 -8.86 7.82 6.04
N GLN A 63 -9.60 6.95 6.71
CA GLN A 63 -9.86 6.98 8.14
C GLN A 63 -9.34 5.70 8.80
N VAL A 64 -9.21 5.74 10.13
CA VAL A 64 -8.90 4.53 10.91
C VAL A 64 -10.02 3.51 10.69
N GLY A 65 -9.64 2.28 10.33
CA GLY A 65 -10.56 1.21 9.96
C GLY A 65 -10.67 0.97 8.45
N ASP A 66 -10.24 1.93 7.60
CA ASP A 66 -10.18 1.70 6.16
C ASP A 66 -9.07 0.69 5.82
N MET A 67 -9.38 -0.21 4.89
CA MET A 67 -8.46 -1.23 4.41
C MET A 67 -7.79 -0.77 3.11
N VAL A 68 -6.46 -0.80 3.08
CA VAL A 68 -5.67 -0.54 1.87
C VAL A 68 -4.96 -1.82 1.44
N ALA A 69 -5.24 -2.27 0.23
CA ALA A 69 -4.67 -3.47 -0.37
C ALA A 69 -3.78 -3.14 -1.56
N PHE A 70 -2.60 -3.75 -1.60
CA PHE A 70 -1.69 -3.70 -2.75
C PHE A 70 -1.67 -5.07 -3.44
N TYR A 71 -1.87 -5.09 -4.76
CA TYR A 71 -1.88 -6.30 -5.57
C TYR A 71 -0.74 -6.23 -6.57
N LYS A 72 0.11 -7.26 -6.62
CA LYS A 72 1.18 -7.35 -7.62
C LYS A 72 0.55 -7.57 -9.00
N ARG A 73 0.98 -6.81 -10.01
CA ARG A 73 0.57 -7.03 -11.39
C ARG A 73 1.31 -8.24 -11.98
N GLY A 74 0.65 -8.99 -12.85
CA GLY A 74 1.29 -10.07 -13.63
C GLY A 74 2.30 -9.52 -14.65
N ALA A 75 3.14 -10.40 -15.21
CA ALA A 75 4.03 -10.04 -16.31
C ALA A 75 3.19 -9.60 -17.52
N GLY A 76 3.56 -8.49 -18.18
CA GLY A 76 2.86 -7.96 -19.36
C GLY A 76 1.87 -6.81 -19.11
N ALA A 77 1.86 -6.20 -17.91
CA ALA A 77 1.02 -5.03 -17.66
C ALA A 77 1.50 -3.79 -18.45
N SER A 78 0.56 -3.06 -19.07
CA SER A 78 0.80 -1.89 -19.91
C SER A 78 1.26 -0.62 -19.17
N SER A 79 1.14 -0.60 -17.84
CA SER A 79 1.58 0.51 -16.99
C SER A 79 2.85 0.11 -16.25
N GLY A 80 3.81 1.05 -16.15
CA GLY A 80 5.08 0.86 -15.45
C GLY A 80 4.93 0.59 -13.95
N ALA A 81 3.74 0.77 -13.37
CA ALA A 81 3.48 0.47 -11.97
C ALA A 81 3.37 -1.03 -11.69
N ARG A 82 4.21 -1.49 -10.75
CA ARG A 82 4.29 -2.90 -10.33
C ARG A 82 3.10 -3.37 -9.51
N PHE A 83 2.33 -2.45 -8.93
CA PHE A 83 1.19 -2.76 -8.09
C PHE A 83 -0.09 -2.07 -8.55
N LYS A 84 -1.23 -2.67 -8.21
CA LYS A 84 -2.50 -1.97 -8.07
C LYS A 84 -2.74 -1.66 -6.60
N ILE A 85 -3.35 -0.52 -6.31
CA ILE A 85 -3.78 -0.14 -4.95
C ILE A 85 -5.29 0.01 -4.90
N LYS A 86 -5.91 -0.56 -3.86
CA LYS A 86 -7.35 -0.48 -3.64
C LYS A 86 -7.64 -0.08 -2.20
N VAL A 87 -8.61 0.80 -2.03
CA VAL A 87 -9.16 1.18 -0.74
C VAL A 87 -10.53 0.53 -0.60
N THR A 88 -10.79 -0.06 0.57
CA THR A 88 -12.08 -0.64 0.93
C THR A 88 -12.49 -0.12 2.30
N ARG A 89 -13.74 0.32 2.44
CA ARG A 89 -14.30 0.81 3.71
C ARG A 89 -15.44 -0.11 4.16
N GLU A 90 -15.45 -0.46 5.45
CA GLU A 90 -16.59 -1.15 6.07
C GLU A 90 -17.81 -0.22 6.09
N VAL A 91 -18.93 -0.72 5.57
CA VAL A 91 -20.24 -0.08 5.72
C VAL A 91 -20.89 -0.69 6.94
N LYS A 92 -21.11 0.13 7.98
CA LYS A 92 -21.76 -0.30 9.22
C LYS A 92 -23.17 0.27 9.31
N VAL A 93 -24.11 -0.60 9.68
CA VAL A 93 -25.51 -0.24 9.98
C VAL A 93 -25.76 -0.73 11.40
N PHE A 94 -26.11 0.18 12.32
CA PHE A 94 -26.27 -0.13 13.75
C PHE A 94 -25.08 -0.86 14.39
N GLY A 95 -23.86 -0.48 14.02
CA GLY A 95 -22.62 -1.10 14.54
C GLY A 95 -22.25 -2.46 13.93
N ALA A 96 -23.16 -3.10 13.20
CA ALA A 96 -22.90 -4.32 12.46
C ALA A 96 -22.33 -4.02 11.06
N VAL A 97 -21.33 -4.80 10.63
CA VAL A 97 -20.79 -4.71 9.27
C VAL A 97 -21.84 -5.25 8.30
N PHE A 98 -22.38 -4.36 7.49
CA PHE A 98 -23.38 -4.66 6.47
C PHE A 98 -22.75 -4.96 5.11
N GLY A 99 -21.59 -4.37 4.82
CA GLY A 99 -20.89 -4.57 3.56
C GLY A 99 -19.60 -3.77 3.44
N TYR A 100 -19.11 -3.63 2.22
CA TYR A 100 -17.85 -2.94 1.92
C TYR A 100 -17.99 -2.03 0.69
N SER A 101 -17.53 -0.79 0.77
CA SER A 101 -17.49 0.14 -0.36
C SER A 101 -16.07 0.28 -0.94
N LYS A 102 -15.97 0.55 -2.24
CA LYS A 102 -14.71 0.81 -2.95
C LYS A 102 -14.56 2.33 -3.13
N LEU A 103 -13.36 2.87 -2.89
CA LEU A 103 -13.02 4.29 -3.06
C LEU A 103 -12.06 4.53 -4.24
#